data_AF-A0A8H5I3M9-F1
#
_entry.id   AF-A0A8H5I3M9-F1
#
_cell.length_a   1.000
_cell.length_b   1.000
_cell.length_c   1.000
_cell.angle_alpha   90.00
_cell.angle_beta   90.00
_cell.angle_gamma   90.00
#
_symmetry.space_group_name_H-M   'P 1'
#
loop_
_entity.id
_entity.type
_entity.pdbx_description
1 polymer ?
#
loop_
_entity_poly.entity_id
_entity_poly.type
_entity_poly.pdbx_seq_one_letter_code
_entity_poly.pdbx_strand_id
1 'polypeptide(L)'
;FEPLTGHGGNSAIETAASLVNHLTSDECSDWSNAEIEAAFSAVQEERFQRVQWLVNDAHKTQQMQTMATPFLATIGPILARLSSTQTVLQLGARKVVGAIRINSIPVPQRAHAIPFNDELPSQPLSCSWLPTGLGATSQAAILRLATQILGPLEIPTTFGGEPLIKCYTGVKILTTLVAVFGVPLASGNEAANLQWISFTPLLLSTTLDWTLESYRVGSKGFITSFSSVFSTIYQLKAVGRIAPLYHLISVCESVFGGSISPVTDRSIDKEVVESLMPGITLGYILPTALTLWPFKNKATWQKFTALWQPFPVYLGLITAGFSTMLRIHRPKNAAAEHRPKTSKESSSHRKRRAETHSLLRSVYAHQVRTSAFLVFSAVSDA
;
A
#
# COMPACT_ATOMS: atom_id res chain seq x y z
N PHE A 1 -13.36 21.80 26.88
CA PHE A 1 -12.13 21.58 26.09
C PHE A 1 -10.96 21.59 27.03
N GLU A 2 -10.00 20.69 26.83
CA GLU A 2 -8.67 20.78 27.45
C GLU A 2 -7.72 21.50 26.48
N PRO A 3 -6.79 22.35 26.95
CA PRO A 3 -5.96 23.19 26.08
C PRO A 3 -4.95 22.38 25.26
N LEU A 4 -4.72 21.12 25.64
CA LEU A 4 -3.67 20.25 25.13
C LEU A 4 -3.69 20.03 23.61
N THR A 5 -4.89 19.95 23.02
CA THR A 5 -5.03 19.73 21.57
C THR A 5 -5.10 21.03 20.76
N GLY A 6 -5.17 22.19 21.42
CA GLY A 6 -5.27 23.50 20.77
C GLY A 6 -6.56 23.75 19.99
N HIS A 7 -7.59 22.90 20.14
CA HIS A 7 -8.81 23.00 19.33
C HIS A 7 -9.94 23.86 19.92
N GLY A 8 -9.82 24.36 21.15
CA GLY A 8 -10.86 25.22 21.74
C GLY A 8 -11.12 26.49 20.92
N GLY A 9 -10.07 27.27 20.66
CA GLY A 9 -10.16 28.48 19.83
C GLY A 9 -10.54 28.18 18.37
N ASN A 10 -9.93 27.16 17.78
CA ASN A 10 -10.26 26.72 16.42
C ASN A 10 -11.74 26.30 16.30
N SER A 11 -12.27 25.60 17.29
CA SER A 11 -13.68 25.21 17.32
C SER A 11 -14.61 26.41 17.45
N ALA A 12 -14.23 27.45 18.20
CA ALA A 12 -15.01 28.68 18.27
C ALA A 12 -15.07 29.40 16.91
N ILE A 13 -13.94 29.45 16.19
CA ILE A 13 -13.86 30.01 14.83
C ILE A 13 -14.73 29.20 13.86
N GLU A 14 -14.65 27.86 13.91
CA GLU A 14 -15.50 27.00 13.08
C GLU A 14 -17.01 27.19 13.37
N THR A 15 -17.40 27.35 14.63
CA THR A 15 -18.80 27.63 15.01
C THR A 15 -19.25 29.01 14.53
N ALA A 16 -18.38 30.03 14.62
CA ALA A 16 -18.67 31.36 14.07
C ALA A 16 -18.83 31.31 12.54
N ALA A 17 -18.00 30.54 11.83
CA ALA A 17 -18.12 30.35 10.39
C ALA A 17 -19.43 29.65 10.01
N SER A 18 -19.82 28.60 10.75
CA SER A 18 -21.12 27.92 10.59
C SER A 18 -22.29 28.88 10.78
N LEU A 19 -22.25 29.71 11.84
CA LEU A 19 -23.26 30.73 12.08
C LEU A 19 -23.37 31.73 10.94
N VAL A 20 -22.24 32.24 10.44
CA VAL A 20 -22.23 33.14 9.28
C VAL A 20 -22.86 32.46 8.06
N ASN A 21 -22.55 31.19 7.79
CA ASN A 21 -23.13 30.46 6.67
C ASN A 21 -24.66 30.34 6.75
N HIS A 22 -25.20 30.09 7.94
CA HIS A 22 -26.65 29.99 8.15
C HIS A 22 -27.35 31.35 8.20
N LEU A 23 -26.63 32.42 8.55
CA LEU A 23 -27.15 33.80 8.53
C LEU A 23 -26.99 34.51 7.18
N THR A 24 -26.21 33.96 6.24
CA THR A 24 -25.97 34.59 4.93
C THR A 24 -26.54 33.78 3.77
N SER A 25 -27.35 32.77 4.06
CA SER A 25 -27.95 31.91 3.04
C SER A 25 -29.05 32.59 2.21
N ASP A 26 -29.66 33.67 2.73
CA ASP A 26 -30.69 34.44 2.04
C ASP A 26 -30.43 35.95 2.16
N GLU A 27 -30.58 36.69 1.05
CA GLU A 27 -30.59 38.16 1.02
C GLU A 27 -31.87 38.67 1.71
N CYS A 28 -31.95 38.55 3.04
CA CYS A 28 -33.08 39.08 3.81
C CYS A 28 -32.59 40.20 4.73
N SER A 29 -33.10 41.41 4.50
CA SER A 29 -32.77 42.61 5.28
C SER A 29 -33.44 42.65 6.65
N ASP A 30 -34.50 41.84 6.87
CA ASP A 30 -35.29 41.83 8.10
C ASP A 30 -35.46 40.40 8.63
N TRP A 31 -34.60 40.00 9.58
CA TRP A 31 -34.66 38.69 10.22
C TRP A 31 -35.74 38.66 11.30
N SER A 32 -36.63 37.68 11.25
CA SER A 32 -37.55 37.36 12.34
C SER A 32 -36.86 36.55 13.45
N ASN A 33 -37.40 36.60 14.67
CA ASN A 33 -36.90 35.78 15.78
C ASN A 33 -36.90 34.28 15.45
N ALA A 34 -37.89 33.81 14.71
CA ALA A 34 -38.00 32.40 14.31
C ALA A 34 -36.87 31.98 13.35
N GLU A 35 -36.48 32.85 12.42
CA GLU A 35 -35.37 32.58 11.48
C GLU A 35 -34.02 32.59 12.21
N ILE A 36 -33.84 33.49 13.17
CA ILE A 36 -32.66 33.51 14.03
C ILE A 36 -32.58 32.21 14.84
N GLU A 37 -33.66 31.81 15.51
CA GLU A 37 -33.70 30.55 16.27
C GLU A 37 -33.45 29.32 15.39
N ALA A 38 -33.95 29.32 14.15
CA ALA A 38 -33.69 28.28 13.17
C ALA A 38 -32.20 28.22 12.77
N ALA A 39 -31.56 29.36 12.53
CA ALA A 39 -30.14 29.42 12.21
C ALA A 39 -29.27 28.90 13.37
N PHE A 40 -29.55 29.30 14.62
CA PHE A 40 -28.83 28.79 15.79
C PHE A 40 -29.06 27.28 16.01
N SER A 41 -30.29 26.79 15.77
CA SER A 41 -30.61 25.36 15.82
C SER A 41 -29.83 24.56 14.76
N ALA A 42 -29.71 25.09 13.55
CA ALA A 42 -28.94 24.48 12.47
C ALA A 42 -27.43 24.41 12.79
N VAL A 43 -26.86 25.49 13.34
CA VAL A 43 -25.46 25.51 13.82
C VAL A 43 -25.26 24.44 14.89
N GLN A 44 -26.17 24.32 15.85
CA GLN A 44 -26.08 23.31 16.90
C GLN A 44 -26.07 21.90 16.30
N GLU A 45 -27.01 21.58 15.40
CA GLU A 45 -27.08 20.27 14.76
C GLU A 45 -25.81 19.93 13.95
N GLU A 46 -25.31 20.89 13.15
CA GLU A 46 -24.09 20.71 12.35
C GLU A 46 -22.84 20.51 13.23
N ARG A 47 -22.73 21.26 14.32
CA ARG A 47 -21.50 21.33 15.12
C ARG A 47 -21.44 20.33 16.27
N PHE A 48 -22.58 19.91 16.81
CA PHE A 48 -22.64 19.19 18.08
C PHE A 48 -21.76 17.93 18.09
N GLN A 49 -21.93 17.03 17.11
CA GLN A 49 -21.18 15.78 17.06
C GLN A 49 -19.67 16.03 16.94
N ARG A 50 -19.26 17.01 16.12
CA ARG A 50 -17.84 17.34 15.92
C ARG A 50 -17.22 17.93 17.17
N VAL A 51 -17.89 18.87 17.83
CA VAL A 51 -17.42 19.47 19.08
C VAL A 51 -17.31 18.42 20.19
N GLN A 52 -18.33 17.57 20.33
CA GLN A 52 -18.32 16.48 21.31
C GLN A 52 -17.15 15.51 21.05
N TRP A 53 -16.91 15.15 19.79
CA TRP A 53 -15.76 14.32 19.41
C TRP A 53 -14.42 14.99 19.76
N LEU A 54 -14.23 16.28 19.44
CA LEU A 54 -13.00 17.03 19.74
C LEU A 54 -12.74 17.11 21.25
N VAL A 55 -13.78 17.32 22.05
CA VAL A 55 -13.68 17.34 23.53
C VAL A 55 -13.29 15.96 24.05
N ASN A 56 -13.93 14.90 23.58
CA ASN A 56 -13.62 13.53 23.97
C ASN A 56 -12.20 13.12 23.57
N ASP A 57 -11.76 13.49 22.37
CA ASP A 57 -10.40 13.26 21.89
C ASP A 57 -9.36 14.00 22.73
N ALA A 58 -9.65 15.24 23.16
CA ALA A 58 -8.77 16.00 24.04
C ALA A 58 -8.60 15.30 25.40
N HIS A 59 -9.68 14.84 26.03
CA HIS A 59 -9.61 14.08 27.29
C HIS A 59 -8.83 12.78 27.14
N LYS A 60 -9.06 12.01 26.06
CA LYS A 60 -8.32 10.76 25.80
C LYS A 60 -6.82 11.02 25.58
N THR A 61 -6.49 12.06 24.81
CA THR A 61 -5.10 12.46 24.56
C THR A 61 -4.41 12.84 25.87
N GLN A 62 -5.09 13.58 26.74
CA GLN A 62 -4.58 13.93 28.07
C GLN A 62 -4.33 12.70 28.92
N GLN A 63 -5.30 11.78 29.03
CA GLN A 63 -5.13 10.54 29.79
C GLN A 63 -3.94 9.70 29.28
N MET A 64 -3.74 9.66 27.96
CA MET A 64 -2.60 8.97 27.34
C MET A 64 -1.28 9.65 27.69
N GLN A 65 -1.19 10.98 27.60
CA GLN A 65 0.03 11.73 27.87
C GLN A 65 0.40 11.78 29.35
N THR A 66 -0.60 11.83 30.24
CA THR A 66 -0.38 11.77 31.69
C THR A 66 -0.19 10.34 32.21
N MET A 67 -0.26 9.33 31.32
CA MET A 67 -0.18 7.92 31.69
C MET A 67 -1.16 7.55 32.80
N ALA A 68 -2.40 8.04 32.70
CA ALA A 68 -3.38 8.06 33.79
C ALA A 68 -3.77 6.67 34.35
N THR A 69 -3.48 5.59 33.62
CA THR A 69 -3.73 4.22 34.05
C THR A 69 -2.44 3.38 34.00
N PRO A 70 -2.30 2.34 34.83
CA PRO A 70 -1.14 1.44 34.79
C PRO A 70 -0.90 0.81 33.41
N PHE A 71 -1.98 0.52 32.68
CA PHE A 71 -1.92 0.03 31.31
C PHE A 71 -1.27 1.06 30.37
N LEU A 72 -1.71 2.33 30.42
CA LEU A 72 -1.14 3.42 29.62
C LEU A 72 0.30 3.75 30.04
N ALA A 73 0.65 3.66 31.32
CA ALA A 73 2.01 3.84 31.81
C ALA A 73 2.98 2.77 31.25
N THR A 74 2.48 1.55 31.07
CA THR A 74 3.27 0.44 30.51
C THR A 74 3.41 0.57 28.99
N ILE A 75 2.33 0.85 28.29
CA ILE A 75 2.29 0.82 26.82
C ILE A 75 2.70 2.16 26.18
N GLY A 76 2.45 3.29 26.84
CA GLY A 76 2.71 4.64 26.33
C GLY A 76 4.16 4.84 25.84
N PRO A 77 5.19 4.52 26.65
CA PRO A 77 6.59 4.62 26.21
C PRO A 77 6.96 3.68 25.06
N ILE A 78 6.25 2.57 24.89
CA ILE A 78 6.46 1.64 23.78
C ILE A 78 5.83 2.23 22.51
N LEU A 79 4.58 2.67 22.57
CA LEU A 79 3.90 3.31 21.45
C LEU A 79 4.62 4.58 20.98
N ALA A 80 5.12 5.41 21.89
CA ALA A 80 5.85 6.63 21.54
C ALA A 80 7.13 6.32 20.75
N ARG A 81 7.84 5.22 21.06
CA ARG A 81 9.04 4.78 20.33
C ARG A 81 8.72 4.13 18.99
N LEU A 82 7.57 3.47 18.88
CA LEU A 82 7.13 2.81 17.65
C LEU A 82 6.40 3.74 16.68
N SER A 83 5.85 4.85 17.17
CA SER A 83 5.09 5.79 16.36
C SER A 83 6.01 6.59 15.45
N SER A 84 5.75 6.54 14.15
CA SER A 84 6.44 7.39 13.20
C SER A 84 5.94 8.85 13.30
N THR A 85 6.78 9.82 12.90
CA THR A 85 6.36 11.23 12.79
C THR A 85 5.13 11.39 11.91
N GLN A 86 5.01 10.58 10.85
CA GLN A 86 3.85 10.58 9.96
C GLN A 86 2.58 10.15 10.68
N THR A 87 2.64 9.08 11.48
CA THR A 87 1.50 8.61 12.28
C THR A 87 1.01 9.69 13.25
N VAL A 88 1.94 10.39 13.91
CA VAL A 88 1.61 11.50 14.81
C VAL A 88 0.98 12.68 14.05
N LEU A 89 1.55 13.05 12.91
CA LEU A 89 0.99 14.12 12.06
C LEU A 89 -0.42 13.79 11.58
N GLN A 90 -0.71 12.54 11.24
CA GLN A 90 -2.06 12.14 10.82
C GLN A 90 -3.09 12.21 11.94
N LEU A 91 -2.72 11.74 13.13
CA LEU A 91 -3.58 11.84 14.30
C LEU A 91 -3.94 13.31 14.60
N GLY A 92 -2.99 14.23 14.41
CA GLY A 92 -3.26 15.67 14.45
C GLY A 92 -4.13 16.15 13.29
N ALA A 93 -3.80 15.78 12.05
CA ALA A 93 -4.48 16.24 10.85
C ALA A 93 -5.97 15.88 10.83
N ARG A 94 -6.37 14.71 11.36
CA ARG A 94 -7.78 14.31 11.44
C ARG A 94 -8.66 15.32 12.17
N LYS A 95 -8.10 16.11 13.09
CA LYS A 95 -8.83 17.14 13.84
C LYS A 95 -9.07 18.41 13.01
N VAL A 96 -8.23 18.64 12.00
CA VAL A 96 -8.30 19.79 11.09
C VAL A 96 -9.15 19.48 9.85
N VAL A 97 -9.10 18.25 9.35
CA VAL A 97 -9.88 17.84 8.18
C VAL A 97 -11.38 17.97 8.47
N GLY A 98 -12.12 18.53 7.51
CA GLY A 98 -13.56 18.76 7.63
C GLY A 98 -13.95 19.93 8.53
N ALA A 99 -13.02 20.85 8.83
CA ALA A 99 -13.34 22.11 9.50
C ALA A 99 -14.30 22.96 8.65
N ILE A 100 -15.18 23.70 9.32
CA ILE A 100 -16.13 24.60 8.66
C ILE A 100 -15.41 25.83 8.12
N ARG A 101 -15.74 26.21 6.90
CA ARG A 101 -15.33 27.46 6.26
C ARG A 101 -16.53 28.34 5.99
N ILE A 102 -16.30 29.64 5.83
CA ILE A 102 -17.32 30.56 5.35
C ILE A 102 -17.50 30.34 3.85
N ASN A 103 -18.73 30.07 3.41
CA ASN A 103 -19.06 29.71 2.02
C ASN A 103 -18.93 30.91 1.07
N SER A 104 -19.25 32.11 1.55
CA SER A 104 -19.21 33.35 0.77
C SER A 104 -17.78 33.87 0.51
N ILE A 105 -16.78 33.35 1.23
CA ILE A 105 -15.38 33.73 1.02
C ILE A 105 -14.76 32.77 -0.01
N PRO A 106 -14.20 33.29 -1.12
CA PRO A 106 -13.55 32.44 -2.10
C PRO A 106 -12.32 31.77 -1.49
N VAL A 107 -12.18 30.46 -1.72
CA VAL A 107 -10.98 29.72 -1.30
C VAL A 107 -9.81 30.19 -2.16
N PRO A 108 -8.72 30.68 -1.55
CA PRO A 108 -7.55 31.11 -2.31
C PRO A 108 -6.96 29.91 -3.04
N GLN A 109 -6.81 30.03 -4.37
CA GLN A 109 -6.16 28.98 -5.16
C GLN A 109 -4.68 28.91 -4.80
N ARG A 110 -4.34 27.98 -3.92
CA ARG A 110 -2.97 27.66 -3.53
C ARG A 110 -2.60 26.32 -4.11
N ALA A 111 -1.41 26.23 -4.69
CA ALA A 111 -0.90 24.95 -5.17
C ALA A 111 -0.75 23.98 -3.98
N HIS A 112 -1.52 22.90 -4.00
CA HIS A 112 -1.48 21.83 -3.01
C HIS A 112 -1.35 20.48 -3.72
N ALA A 113 -0.73 19.51 -3.05
CA ALA A 113 -0.59 18.16 -3.60
C ALA A 113 -1.83 17.30 -3.33
N ILE A 114 -2.54 17.56 -2.24
CA ILE A 114 -3.69 16.76 -1.80
C ILE A 114 -4.93 17.61 -2.03
N PRO A 115 -5.88 17.15 -2.87
CA PRO A 115 -7.13 17.89 -3.04
C PRO A 115 -7.88 17.98 -1.71
N PHE A 116 -8.52 19.11 -1.47
CA PHE A 116 -9.46 19.25 -0.36
C PHE A 116 -10.69 18.37 -0.58
N ASN A 117 -11.44 18.11 0.49
CA ASN A 117 -12.61 17.24 0.42
C ASN A 117 -13.68 17.74 -0.55
N ASP A 118 -13.78 19.06 -0.74
CA ASP A 118 -14.68 19.73 -1.69
C ASP A 118 -14.15 19.77 -3.14
N GLU A 119 -12.87 19.41 -3.35
CA GLU A 119 -12.26 19.28 -4.68
C GLU A 119 -12.26 17.83 -5.19
N LEU A 120 -12.63 16.87 -4.34
CA LEU A 120 -12.70 15.47 -4.73
C LEU A 120 -13.92 15.24 -5.65
N PRO A 121 -13.77 14.42 -6.72
CA PRO A 121 -14.88 14.09 -7.61
C PRO A 121 -16.02 13.34 -6.91
N SER A 122 -15.73 12.74 -5.75
CA SER A 122 -16.69 12.08 -4.87
C SER A 122 -16.18 12.17 -3.43
N GLN A 123 -17.09 12.28 -2.46
CA GLN A 123 -16.69 12.20 -1.06
C GLN A 123 -16.04 10.84 -0.75
N PRO A 124 -14.99 10.81 0.08
CA PRO A 124 -14.40 9.55 0.50
C PRO A 124 -15.46 8.73 1.23
N LEU A 125 -15.49 7.43 0.95
CA LEU A 125 -16.38 6.52 1.68
C LEU A 125 -16.13 6.70 3.18
N SER A 126 -17.21 6.93 3.94
CA SER A 126 -17.11 6.92 5.40
C SER A 126 -16.55 5.56 5.83
N CYS A 127 -15.73 5.56 6.89
CA CYS A 127 -15.14 4.34 7.42
C CYS A 127 -16.26 3.40 7.91
N SER A 128 -16.79 2.58 7.00
CA SER A 128 -17.83 1.62 7.27
C SER A 128 -17.18 0.27 7.55
N TRP A 129 -17.59 -0.35 8.64
CA TRP A 129 -17.15 -1.69 9.00
C TRP A 129 -17.64 -2.74 7.99
N LEU A 130 -18.69 -2.43 7.21
CA LEU A 130 -19.30 -3.37 6.26
C LEU A 130 -18.36 -3.78 5.11
N PRO A 131 -17.82 -2.87 4.26
CA PRO A 131 -16.93 -3.26 3.18
C PRO A 131 -15.64 -3.90 3.70
N THR A 132 -15.08 -3.39 4.80
CA THR A 132 -13.90 -3.96 5.44
C THR A 132 -14.19 -5.36 5.99
N GLY A 133 -15.35 -5.54 6.63
CA GLY A 133 -15.81 -6.82 7.18
C GLY A 133 -16.08 -7.84 6.09
N LEU A 134 -16.78 -7.47 5.02
CA LEU A 134 -17.01 -8.32 3.84
C LEU A 134 -15.69 -8.71 3.15
N GLY A 135 -14.77 -7.75 3.02
CA GLY A 135 -13.43 -8.00 2.52
C GLY A 135 -12.70 -9.03 3.39
N ALA A 136 -12.63 -8.80 4.70
CA ALA A 136 -11.98 -9.70 5.63
C ALA A 136 -12.61 -11.11 5.65
N THR A 137 -13.93 -11.22 5.68
CA THR A 137 -14.63 -12.52 5.66
C THR A 137 -14.39 -13.26 4.36
N SER A 138 -14.37 -12.57 3.21
CA SER A 138 -14.05 -13.18 1.92
C SER A 138 -12.64 -13.78 1.91
N GLN A 139 -11.64 -13.05 2.41
CA GLN A 139 -10.26 -13.55 2.48
C GLN A 139 -10.12 -14.69 3.47
N ALA A 140 -10.81 -14.64 4.62
CA ALA A 140 -10.84 -15.75 5.58
C ALA A 140 -11.48 -17.02 5.00
N ALA A 141 -12.56 -16.87 4.23
CA ALA A 141 -13.20 -17.98 3.53
C ALA A 141 -12.27 -18.60 2.48
N ILE A 142 -11.58 -17.77 1.68
CA ILE A 142 -10.58 -18.24 0.70
C ILE A 142 -9.41 -18.94 1.40
N LEU A 143 -8.90 -18.39 2.50
CA LEU A 143 -7.82 -19.02 3.27
C LEU A 143 -8.25 -20.40 3.79
N ARG A 144 -9.46 -20.51 4.35
CA ARG A 144 -10.01 -21.79 4.82
C ARG A 144 -10.14 -22.78 3.68
N LEU A 145 -10.71 -22.36 2.55
CA LEU A 145 -10.85 -23.21 1.37
C LEU A 145 -9.48 -23.66 0.84
N ALA A 146 -8.51 -22.76 0.77
CA ALA A 146 -7.14 -23.04 0.34
C ALA A 146 -6.44 -24.04 1.27
N THR A 147 -6.70 -23.99 2.59
CA THR A 147 -6.16 -25.01 3.52
C THR A 147 -6.81 -26.37 3.37
N GLN A 148 -8.06 -26.44 2.87
CA GLN A 148 -8.76 -27.69 2.61
C GLN A 148 -8.40 -28.31 1.26
N ILE A 149 -8.25 -27.50 0.22
CA ILE A 149 -8.00 -27.97 -1.16
C ILE A 149 -6.52 -28.25 -1.39
N LEU A 150 -5.64 -27.33 -0.99
CA LEU A 150 -4.21 -27.55 -1.17
C LEU A 150 -3.80 -28.59 -0.13
N GLY A 151 -3.38 -29.77 -0.58
CA GLY A 151 -2.81 -30.80 0.27
C GLY A 151 -1.37 -30.47 0.68
N PRO A 152 -0.69 -31.38 1.41
CA PRO A 152 0.75 -31.39 1.46
C PRO A 152 1.33 -31.58 0.04
N LEU A 153 2.44 -30.91 -0.26
CA LEU A 153 3.14 -31.06 -1.54
C LEU A 153 3.67 -32.49 -1.62
N GLU A 154 3.21 -33.27 -2.59
CA GLU A 154 3.89 -34.49 -2.99
C GLU A 154 5.24 -34.09 -3.61
N ILE A 155 6.33 -34.65 -3.08
CA ILE A 155 7.68 -34.31 -3.50
C ILE A 155 8.13 -35.36 -4.51
N PRO A 156 8.23 -35.03 -5.82
CA PRO A 156 8.71 -35.97 -6.82
C PRO A 156 10.18 -36.32 -6.57
N THR A 157 10.58 -37.51 -7.00
CA THR A 157 11.99 -37.96 -6.96
C THR A 157 12.74 -37.72 -8.26
N THR A 158 12.03 -37.33 -9.33
CA THR A 158 12.57 -37.10 -10.68
C THR A 158 12.11 -35.76 -11.26
N PHE A 159 12.83 -35.27 -12.28
CA PHE A 159 12.47 -34.10 -13.07
C PHE A 159 12.25 -34.54 -14.52
N GLY A 160 10.98 -34.68 -14.94
CA GLY A 160 10.66 -35.16 -16.29
C GLY A 160 11.28 -36.51 -16.64
N GLY A 161 11.30 -37.45 -15.68
CA GLY A 161 11.88 -38.78 -15.82
C GLY A 161 13.36 -38.91 -15.46
N GLU A 162 14.10 -37.80 -15.37
CA GLU A 162 15.53 -37.79 -15.06
C GLU A 162 15.80 -37.63 -13.55
N PRO A 163 16.95 -38.11 -13.03
CA PRO A 163 17.29 -37.95 -11.62
C PRO A 163 17.50 -36.48 -11.25
N LEU A 164 17.10 -36.12 -10.02
CA LEU A 164 17.27 -34.78 -9.48
C LEU A 164 18.74 -34.48 -9.17
N ILE A 165 19.19 -33.28 -9.52
CA ILE A 165 20.45 -32.73 -9.04
C ILE A 165 20.33 -32.50 -7.53
N LYS A 166 21.19 -33.18 -6.76
CA LYS A 166 21.11 -33.17 -5.29
C LYS A 166 21.69 -31.90 -4.66
N CYS A 167 22.64 -31.26 -5.33
CA CYS A 167 23.35 -30.08 -4.82
C CYS A 167 23.36 -28.95 -5.85
N TYR A 168 22.68 -27.84 -5.53
CA TYR A 168 22.76 -26.59 -6.28
C TYR A 168 23.69 -25.60 -5.58
N THR A 169 23.24 -25.04 -4.46
CA THR A 169 23.97 -24.03 -3.65
C THR A 169 24.24 -24.52 -2.22
N GLY A 170 23.96 -25.79 -1.92
CA GLY A 170 24.06 -26.39 -0.58
C GLY A 170 22.76 -26.32 0.25
N VAL A 171 21.74 -25.60 -0.20
CA VAL A 171 20.45 -25.49 0.50
C VAL A 171 19.49 -26.61 0.04
N LYS A 172 19.16 -27.55 0.94
CA LYS A 172 18.32 -28.72 0.63
C LYS A 172 16.92 -28.36 0.12
N ILE A 173 16.36 -27.23 0.57
CA ILE A 173 15.01 -26.78 0.17
C ILE A 173 14.92 -26.51 -1.34
N LEU A 174 16.03 -26.14 -1.96
CA LEU A 174 16.07 -25.80 -3.37
C LEU A 174 15.85 -27.04 -4.25
N THR A 175 16.42 -28.17 -3.86
CA THR A 175 16.19 -29.45 -4.55
C THR A 175 14.74 -29.88 -4.47
N THR A 176 14.10 -29.73 -3.30
CA THR A 176 12.67 -30.01 -3.12
C THR A 176 11.80 -29.11 -4.01
N LEU A 177 12.10 -27.80 -4.04
CA LEU A 177 11.35 -26.86 -4.87
C LEU A 177 11.52 -27.16 -6.36
N VAL A 178 12.73 -27.44 -6.84
CA VAL A 178 12.96 -27.82 -8.24
C VAL A 178 12.20 -29.08 -8.62
N ALA A 179 12.13 -30.06 -7.72
CA ALA A 179 11.35 -31.28 -7.97
C ALA A 179 9.85 -30.98 -8.14
N VAL A 180 9.27 -30.22 -7.20
CA VAL A 180 7.86 -29.84 -7.21
C VAL A 180 7.50 -29.02 -8.46
N PHE A 181 8.26 -27.96 -8.74
CA PHE A 181 8.02 -27.10 -9.91
C PHE A 181 8.42 -27.78 -11.22
N GLY A 182 9.17 -28.88 -11.18
CA GLY A 182 9.48 -29.70 -12.34
C GLY A 182 8.29 -30.48 -12.90
N VAL A 183 7.27 -30.75 -12.09
CA VAL A 183 6.05 -31.46 -12.54
C VAL A 183 5.34 -30.67 -13.64
N PRO A 184 4.91 -29.41 -13.44
CA PRO A 184 4.25 -28.65 -14.49
C PRO A 184 5.19 -28.12 -15.58
N LEU A 185 6.49 -28.41 -15.53
CA LEU A 185 7.47 -27.99 -16.54
C LEU A 185 7.83 -29.14 -17.48
N ALA A 186 8.13 -30.31 -16.91
CA ALA A 186 8.81 -31.40 -17.62
C ALA A 186 8.05 -32.73 -17.60
N SER A 187 6.85 -32.80 -17.01
CA SER A 187 6.04 -34.04 -16.96
C SER A 187 5.48 -34.47 -18.33
N GLY A 188 5.46 -33.57 -19.31
CA GLY A 188 4.81 -33.82 -20.61
C GLY A 188 3.29 -33.69 -20.57
N ASN A 189 2.71 -33.24 -19.45
CA ASN A 189 1.29 -32.94 -19.34
C ASN A 189 1.01 -31.53 -19.89
N GLU A 190 0.45 -31.46 -21.09
CA GLU A 190 0.12 -30.20 -21.76
C GLU A 190 -0.79 -29.29 -20.93
N ALA A 191 -1.81 -29.86 -20.26
CA ALA A 191 -2.73 -29.07 -19.44
C ALA A 191 -2.02 -28.45 -18.23
N ALA A 192 -1.14 -29.21 -17.56
CA ALA A 192 -0.36 -28.70 -16.43
C ALA A 192 0.64 -27.62 -16.88
N ASN A 193 1.27 -27.82 -18.05
CA ASN A 193 2.20 -26.85 -18.64
C ASN A 193 1.47 -25.54 -18.99
N LEU A 194 0.32 -25.61 -19.66
CA LEU A 194 -0.49 -24.44 -20.03
C LEU A 194 -1.01 -23.70 -18.80
N GLN A 195 -1.46 -24.43 -17.77
CA GLN A 195 -1.86 -23.84 -16.49
C GLN A 195 -0.69 -23.08 -15.85
N TRP A 196 0.51 -23.66 -15.87
CA TRP A 196 1.69 -23.02 -15.31
C TRP A 196 2.11 -21.77 -16.08
N ILE A 197 2.15 -21.83 -17.41
CA ILE A 197 2.41 -20.66 -18.27
C ILE A 197 1.42 -19.54 -17.94
N SER A 198 0.12 -19.87 -17.87
CA SER A 198 -0.95 -18.92 -17.57
C SER A 198 -0.87 -18.35 -16.15
N PHE A 199 -0.26 -19.09 -15.21
CA PHE A 199 -0.12 -18.70 -13.81
C PHE A 199 1.05 -17.72 -13.58
N THR A 200 2.10 -17.77 -14.40
CA THR A 200 3.27 -16.88 -14.22
C THR A 200 2.94 -15.38 -14.29
N PRO A 201 2.10 -14.86 -15.21
CA PRO A 201 1.67 -13.46 -15.17
C PRO A 201 0.96 -13.06 -13.88
N LEU A 202 0.16 -13.97 -13.29
CA LEU A 202 -0.57 -13.70 -12.05
C LEU A 202 0.38 -13.57 -10.87
N LEU A 203 1.41 -14.42 -10.82
CA LEU A 203 2.50 -14.29 -9.85
C LEU A 203 3.22 -12.95 -10.00
N LEU A 204 3.59 -12.56 -11.23
CA LEU A 204 4.25 -11.27 -11.48
C LEU A 204 3.41 -10.10 -10.95
N SER A 205 2.10 -10.09 -11.22
CA SER A 205 1.22 -9.03 -10.70
C SER A 205 1.21 -8.99 -9.19
N THR A 206 1.06 -10.15 -8.56
CA THR A 206 1.00 -10.25 -7.10
C THR A 206 2.31 -9.76 -6.47
N THR A 207 3.46 -10.21 -6.98
CA THR A 207 4.76 -9.79 -6.47
C THR A 207 5.00 -8.30 -6.69
N LEU A 208 4.59 -7.76 -7.84
CA LEU A 208 4.71 -6.33 -8.13
C LEU A 208 3.91 -5.49 -7.15
N ASP A 209 2.63 -5.83 -6.96
CA ASP A 209 1.73 -5.07 -6.11
C ASP A 209 2.20 -5.08 -4.65
N TRP A 210 2.64 -6.24 -4.13
CA TRP A 210 3.17 -6.31 -2.78
C TRP A 210 4.49 -5.55 -2.64
N THR A 211 5.34 -5.57 -3.66
CA THR A 211 6.58 -4.79 -3.68
C THR A 211 6.26 -3.30 -3.64
N LEU A 212 5.35 -2.81 -4.49
CA LEU A 212 4.94 -1.40 -4.48
C LEU A 212 4.31 -0.99 -3.15
N GLU A 213 3.41 -1.81 -2.61
CA GLU A 213 2.77 -1.53 -1.32
C GLU A 213 3.80 -1.48 -0.20
N SER A 214 4.84 -2.32 -0.21
CA SER A 214 5.90 -2.27 0.80
C SER A 214 6.72 -0.97 0.82
N TYR A 215 6.83 -0.30 -0.33
CA TYR A 215 7.57 0.96 -0.44
C TYR A 215 6.69 2.20 -0.20
N ARG A 216 5.39 2.04 -0.01
CA ARG A 216 4.52 3.16 0.37
C ARG A 216 4.91 3.72 1.71
N VAL A 217 4.85 5.04 1.81
CA VAL A 217 5.10 5.75 3.08
C VAL A 217 4.20 5.23 4.21
N GLY A 218 2.93 4.93 3.92
CA GLY A 218 1.99 4.40 4.90
C GLY A 218 2.23 2.95 5.33
N SER A 219 3.01 2.16 4.57
CA SER A 219 3.30 0.76 4.91
C SER A 219 4.48 0.63 5.89
N LYS A 220 5.30 1.68 6.05
CA LYS A 220 6.51 1.62 6.88
C LYS A 220 6.20 1.25 8.32
N GLY A 221 6.85 0.19 8.81
CA GLY A 221 6.70 -0.31 10.19
C GLY A 221 5.64 -1.39 10.35
N PHE A 222 4.84 -1.66 9.32
CA PHE A 222 3.91 -2.79 9.29
C PHE A 222 4.57 -4.07 8.83
N ILE A 223 3.99 -5.22 9.17
CA ILE A 223 4.52 -6.53 8.82
C ILE A 223 4.43 -6.73 7.30
N THR A 224 3.35 -6.25 6.68
CA THR A 224 3.14 -6.31 5.22
C THR A 224 4.18 -5.54 4.41
N SER A 225 4.97 -4.67 5.04
CA SER A 225 6.10 -3.99 4.39
C SER A 225 7.27 -4.92 4.06
N PHE A 226 7.31 -6.12 4.62
CA PHE A 226 8.32 -7.12 4.28
C PHE A 226 7.87 -8.00 3.11
N SER A 227 7.56 -7.40 1.96
CA SER A 227 7.02 -8.08 0.78
C SER A 227 7.83 -9.30 0.33
N SER A 228 9.17 -9.20 0.29
CA SER A 228 10.03 -10.34 -0.08
C SER A 228 9.91 -11.52 0.89
N VAL A 229 9.59 -11.29 2.17
CA VAL A 229 9.38 -12.36 3.16
C VAL A 229 8.10 -13.11 2.84
N PHE A 230 6.97 -12.41 2.70
CA PHE A 230 5.71 -13.03 2.28
C PHE A 230 5.84 -13.73 0.94
N SER A 231 6.62 -13.12 0.04
CA SER A 231 6.82 -13.69 -1.29
C SER A 231 7.64 -14.98 -1.28
N THR A 232 8.65 -15.05 -0.40
CA THR A 232 9.42 -16.27 -0.16
C THR A 232 8.57 -17.34 0.52
N ILE A 233 7.70 -16.96 1.44
CA ILE A 233 6.79 -17.91 2.12
C ILE A 233 5.80 -18.51 1.12
N TYR A 234 5.28 -17.74 0.16
CA TYR A 234 4.37 -18.33 -0.83
C TYR A 234 5.03 -19.32 -1.78
N GLN A 235 6.33 -19.18 -2.05
CA GLN A 235 7.07 -20.20 -2.83
C GLN A 235 7.05 -21.56 -2.10
N LEU A 236 7.01 -21.55 -0.77
CA LEU A 236 7.01 -22.77 0.06
C LEU A 236 5.61 -23.30 0.37
N LYS A 237 4.62 -22.42 0.50
CA LYS A 237 3.28 -22.75 1.04
C LYS A 237 2.14 -22.56 0.04
N ALA A 238 2.48 -22.18 -1.20
CA ALA A 238 1.60 -21.74 -2.29
C ALA A 238 0.98 -20.35 -2.07
N VAL A 239 0.94 -19.56 -3.14
CA VAL A 239 0.34 -18.21 -3.15
C VAL A 239 -1.14 -18.23 -2.78
N GLY A 240 -1.88 -19.29 -3.14
CA GLY A 240 -3.29 -19.43 -2.79
C GLY A 240 -3.57 -19.42 -1.28
N ARG A 241 -2.61 -19.81 -0.44
CA ARG A 241 -2.74 -19.70 1.03
C ARG A 241 -2.18 -18.39 1.56
N ILE A 242 -1.04 -17.94 1.04
CA ILE A 242 -0.34 -16.78 1.61
C ILE A 242 -0.97 -15.46 1.18
N ALA A 243 -1.53 -15.35 -0.02
CA ALA A 243 -2.19 -14.15 -0.47
C ALA A 243 -3.40 -13.73 0.38
N PRO A 244 -4.39 -14.61 0.67
CA PRO A 244 -5.50 -14.22 1.53
C PRO A 244 -5.05 -13.90 2.96
N LEU A 245 -4.01 -14.59 3.46
CA LEU A 245 -3.42 -14.27 4.76
C LEU A 245 -2.77 -12.87 4.76
N TYR A 246 -2.00 -12.54 3.72
CA TYR A 246 -1.39 -11.21 3.56
C TYR A 246 -2.46 -10.11 3.54
N HIS A 247 -3.54 -10.31 2.79
CA HIS A 247 -4.64 -9.35 2.72
C HIS A 247 -5.41 -9.22 4.04
N LEU A 248 -5.61 -10.31 4.80
CA LEU A 248 -6.17 -10.25 6.15
C LEU A 248 -5.30 -9.42 7.10
N ILE A 249 -3.99 -9.65 7.09
CA ILE A 249 -3.05 -8.88 7.91
C ILE A 249 -3.09 -7.40 7.50
N SER A 250 -3.07 -7.11 6.20
CA SER A 250 -3.16 -5.73 5.67
C SER A 250 -4.46 -5.03 6.10
N VAL A 251 -5.59 -5.73 6.10
CA VAL A 251 -6.86 -5.19 6.61
C VAL A 251 -6.75 -4.89 8.10
N CYS A 252 -6.23 -5.81 8.91
CA CYS A 252 -6.01 -5.56 10.33
C CYS A 252 -5.10 -4.35 10.57
N GLU A 253 -3.98 -4.26 9.86
CA GLU A 253 -3.05 -3.13 9.93
C GLU A 253 -3.71 -1.81 9.55
N SER A 254 -4.59 -1.81 8.53
CA SER A 254 -5.35 -0.61 8.15
C SER A 254 -6.32 -0.18 9.25
N VAL A 255 -6.97 -1.12 9.94
CA VAL A 255 -7.87 -0.83 11.06
C VAL A 255 -7.10 -0.25 12.25
N PHE A 256 -5.94 -0.84 12.58
CA PHE A 256 -5.10 -0.35 13.68
C PHE A 256 -4.41 0.98 13.35
N GLY A 257 -3.98 1.21 12.10
CA GLY A 257 -3.41 2.47 11.61
C GLY A 257 -4.43 3.59 11.43
N GLY A 258 -5.72 3.26 11.53
CA GLY A 258 -6.84 4.16 11.31
C GLY A 258 -7.17 4.28 9.82
N SER A 259 -8.37 3.82 9.49
CA SER A 259 -8.70 3.04 8.30
C SER A 259 -8.70 3.71 6.92
N ILE A 260 -8.12 4.89 6.74
CA ILE A 260 -7.87 5.43 5.40
C ILE A 260 -6.55 6.18 5.45
N SER A 261 -5.48 5.53 4.98
CA SER A 261 -4.22 6.20 4.71
C SER A 261 -4.50 7.45 3.88
N PRO A 262 -4.25 8.66 4.39
CA PRO A 262 -4.40 9.88 3.61
C PRO A 262 -3.62 9.76 2.30
N VAL A 263 -3.98 10.56 1.28
CA VAL A 263 -3.33 10.54 -0.04
C VAL A 263 -1.79 10.63 0.07
N THR A 264 -1.27 11.27 1.13
CA THR A 264 0.17 11.32 1.47
C THR A 264 0.83 9.95 1.59
N ASP A 265 0.11 8.97 2.12
CA ASP A 265 0.65 7.66 2.47
C ASP A 265 0.72 6.72 1.30
N ARG A 266 0.04 7.09 0.21
CA ARG A 266 0.09 6.42 -1.09
C ARG A 266 1.32 6.83 -1.90
N SER A 267 2.12 7.78 -1.39
CA SER A 267 3.33 8.19 -2.08
C SER A 267 4.41 7.10 -2.01
N ILE A 268 5.12 6.96 -3.13
CA ILE A 268 6.28 6.11 -3.32
C ILE A 268 7.39 7.00 -3.89
N ASP A 269 8.61 6.80 -3.41
CA ASP A 269 9.76 7.56 -3.91
C ASP A 269 10.01 7.27 -5.40
N LYS A 270 10.29 8.32 -6.16
CA LYS A 270 10.56 8.23 -7.61
C LYS A 270 11.67 7.21 -7.92
N GLU A 271 12.73 7.24 -7.12
CA GLU A 271 13.91 6.37 -7.28
C GLU A 271 13.56 4.87 -7.14
N VAL A 272 12.56 4.55 -6.32
CA VAL A 272 12.04 3.17 -6.19
C VAL A 272 11.24 2.77 -7.42
N VAL A 273 10.41 3.67 -7.95
CA VAL A 273 9.63 3.38 -9.16
C VAL A 273 10.55 3.20 -10.36
N GLU A 274 11.62 3.99 -10.47
CA GLU A 274 12.64 3.84 -11.52
C GLU A 274 13.42 2.53 -11.38
N SER A 275 13.75 2.11 -10.15
CA SER A 275 14.46 0.86 -9.91
C SER A 275 13.61 -0.40 -10.11
N LEU A 276 12.30 -0.26 -10.18
CA LEU A 276 11.38 -1.38 -10.31
C LEU A 276 11.44 -2.03 -11.69
N MET A 277 11.69 -1.27 -12.75
CA MET A 277 11.84 -1.82 -14.11
C MET A 277 13.03 -2.79 -14.22
N PRO A 278 14.27 -2.40 -13.86
CA PRO A 278 15.37 -3.37 -13.83
C PRO A 278 15.14 -4.46 -12.79
N GLY A 279 14.49 -4.14 -11.66
CA GLY A 279 14.09 -5.11 -10.64
C GLY A 279 13.23 -6.24 -11.18
N ILE A 280 12.11 -5.93 -11.84
CA ILE A 280 11.20 -6.92 -12.43
C ILE A 280 11.88 -7.66 -13.57
N THR A 281 12.60 -6.94 -14.44
CA THR A 281 13.21 -7.54 -15.63
C THR A 281 14.25 -8.60 -15.25
N LEU A 282 15.19 -8.23 -14.38
CA LEU A 282 16.27 -9.12 -13.96
C LEU A 282 15.85 -10.09 -12.85
N GLY A 283 14.96 -9.65 -11.97
CA GLY A 283 14.52 -10.42 -10.81
C GLY A 283 13.43 -11.43 -11.12
N TYR A 284 12.56 -11.18 -12.10
CA TYR A 284 11.41 -12.05 -12.42
C TYR A 284 11.36 -12.50 -13.88
N ILE A 285 11.32 -11.56 -14.83
CA ILE A 285 11.03 -11.86 -16.25
C ILE A 285 12.10 -12.76 -16.84
N LEU A 286 13.38 -12.36 -16.72
CA LEU A 286 14.49 -13.13 -17.26
C LEU A 286 14.59 -14.54 -16.63
N PRO A 287 14.58 -14.71 -15.30
CA PRO A 287 14.52 -16.03 -14.69
C PRO A 287 13.32 -16.86 -15.16
N THR A 288 12.14 -16.25 -15.32
CA THR A 288 10.91 -16.97 -15.72
C THR A 288 10.96 -17.40 -17.18
N ALA A 289 11.48 -16.57 -18.07
CA ALA A 289 11.72 -16.95 -19.47
C ALA A 289 12.67 -18.15 -19.56
N LEU A 290 13.74 -18.16 -18.76
CA LEU A 290 14.67 -19.28 -18.69
C LEU A 290 14.04 -20.55 -18.10
N THR A 291 13.07 -20.46 -17.20
CA THR A 291 12.41 -21.68 -16.70
C THR A 291 11.36 -22.23 -17.64
N LEU A 292 10.68 -21.38 -18.40
CA LEU A 292 9.68 -21.81 -19.38
C LEU A 292 10.31 -22.32 -20.69
N TRP A 293 11.57 -21.97 -20.96
CA TRP A 293 12.24 -22.42 -22.18
C TRP A 293 12.43 -23.95 -22.21
N PRO A 294 11.98 -24.66 -23.27
CA PRO A 294 11.99 -26.11 -23.34
C PRO A 294 13.38 -26.67 -23.64
N PHE A 295 14.29 -26.61 -22.65
CA PHE A 295 15.65 -27.11 -22.80
C PHE A 295 15.66 -28.64 -23.02
N LYS A 296 16.36 -29.08 -24.09
CA LYS A 296 16.62 -30.50 -24.36
C LYS A 296 17.37 -31.19 -23.21
N ASN A 297 18.33 -30.48 -22.61
CA ASN A 297 19.09 -30.98 -21.47
C ASN A 297 18.34 -30.70 -20.14
N LYS A 298 17.81 -31.75 -19.52
CA LYS A 298 17.07 -31.67 -18.25
C LYS A 298 17.93 -31.17 -17.08
N ALA A 299 19.24 -31.44 -17.08
CA ALA A 299 20.13 -30.93 -16.03
C ALA A 299 20.30 -29.40 -16.12
N THR A 300 20.36 -28.86 -17.34
CA THR A 300 20.38 -27.40 -17.56
C THR A 300 19.04 -26.78 -17.15
N TRP A 301 17.93 -27.43 -17.49
CA TRP A 301 16.60 -26.97 -17.10
C TRP A 301 16.44 -26.90 -15.58
N GLN A 302 16.83 -27.97 -14.88
CA GLN A 302 16.85 -28.03 -13.41
C GLN A 302 17.64 -26.88 -12.78
N LYS A 303 18.81 -26.51 -13.34
CA LYS A 303 19.62 -25.38 -12.86
C LYS A 303 18.92 -24.04 -13.04
N PHE A 304 18.25 -23.80 -14.17
CA PHE A 304 17.48 -22.58 -14.36
C PHE A 304 16.24 -22.52 -13.47
N THR A 305 15.57 -23.66 -13.24
CA THR A 305 14.49 -23.75 -12.26
C THR A 305 14.97 -23.45 -10.86
N ALA A 306 16.17 -23.92 -10.48
CA ALA A 306 16.79 -23.60 -9.19
C ALA A 306 17.14 -22.11 -9.09
N LEU A 307 17.66 -21.51 -10.16
CA LEU A 307 17.95 -20.07 -10.22
C LEU A 307 16.67 -19.25 -10.04
N TRP A 308 15.54 -19.70 -10.57
CA TRP A 308 14.26 -18.99 -10.45
C TRP A 308 13.65 -19.04 -9.05
N GLN A 309 13.84 -20.12 -8.26
CA GLN A 309 13.17 -20.26 -6.96
C GLN A 309 13.29 -19.04 -6.01
N PRO A 310 14.48 -18.44 -5.80
CA PRO A 310 14.65 -17.26 -4.95
C PRO A 310 14.32 -15.93 -5.64
N PHE A 311 13.59 -15.91 -6.76
CA PHE A 311 13.23 -14.67 -7.47
C PHE A 311 12.66 -13.55 -6.58
N PRO A 312 11.85 -13.81 -5.53
CA PRO A 312 11.29 -12.72 -4.74
C PRO A 312 12.34 -11.96 -3.92
N VAL A 313 13.44 -12.64 -3.60
CA VAL A 313 14.60 -12.06 -2.94
C VAL A 313 15.40 -11.24 -3.95
N TYR A 314 15.61 -11.74 -5.17
CA TYR A 314 16.28 -11.00 -6.24
C TYR A 314 15.57 -9.71 -6.57
N LEU A 315 14.25 -9.76 -6.76
CA LEU A 315 13.45 -8.58 -7.02
C LEU A 315 13.62 -7.52 -5.92
N GLY A 316 13.52 -7.92 -4.64
CA GLY A 316 13.69 -7.04 -3.50
C GLY A 316 15.09 -6.41 -3.44
N LEU A 317 16.13 -7.23 -3.56
CA LEU A 317 17.53 -6.79 -3.50
C LEU A 317 17.92 -5.89 -4.68
N ILE A 318 17.53 -6.24 -5.90
CA ILE A 318 17.81 -5.44 -7.11
C ILE A 318 17.09 -4.10 -7.01
N THR A 319 15.80 -4.10 -6.66
CA THR A 319 15.01 -2.87 -6.51
C THR A 319 15.60 -1.94 -5.45
N ALA A 320 15.98 -2.49 -4.29
CA ALA A 320 16.61 -1.72 -3.20
C ALA A 320 18.00 -1.22 -3.59
N GLY A 321 18.81 -2.05 -4.25
CA GLY A 321 20.16 -1.71 -4.70
C GLY A 321 20.15 -0.58 -5.73
N PHE A 322 19.35 -0.69 -6.78
CA PHE A 322 19.21 0.36 -7.79
C PHE A 322 18.62 1.65 -7.20
N SER A 323 17.61 1.56 -6.33
CA SER A 323 17.05 2.74 -5.65
C SER A 323 18.10 3.46 -4.81
N THR A 324 18.93 2.71 -4.08
CA THR A 324 20.04 3.26 -3.30
C THR A 324 21.10 3.89 -4.20
N MET A 325 21.45 3.24 -5.31
CA MET A 325 22.40 3.77 -6.29
C MET A 325 21.90 5.10 -6.89
N LEU A 326 20.62 5.17 -7.29
CA LEU A 326 20.00 6.39 -7.83
C LEU A 326 19.99 7.52 -6.80
N ARG A 327 19.72 7.21 -5.52
CA ARG A 327 19.78 8.19 -4.44
C ARG A 327 21.18 8.73 -4.20
N ILE A 328 22.22 7.89 -4.29
CA ILE A 328 23.63 8.29 -4.14
C ILE A 328 24.09 9.16 -5.31
N HIS A 329 23.72 8.81 -6.54
CA HIS A 329 24.13 9.53 -7.75
C HIS A 329 23.34 10.82 -7.98
N ARG A 330 22.35 11.13 -7.13
CA ARG A 330 21.58 12.36 -7.22
C ARG A 330 22.52 13.55 -6.95
N PRO A 331 22.78 14.43 -7.93
CA PRO A 331 23.70 15.54 -7.73
C PRO A 331 23.19 16.45 -6.59
N LYS A 332 24.09 16.80 -5.66
CA LYS A 332 23.86 17.70 -4.52
C LYS A 332 23.35 19.11 -4.87
N ASN A 333 23.13 19.40 -6.16
CA ASN A 333 22.66 20.71 -6.64
C ASN A 333 21.24 21.06 -6.17
N ALA A 334 20.47 20.11 -5.62
CA ALA A 334 19.17 20.38 -5.00
C ALA A 334 19.27 20.95 -3.57
N ALA A 335 20.44 20.88 -2.91
CA ALA A 335 20.62 21.42 -1.55
C ALA A 335 20.97 22.92 -1.53
N ALA A 336 21.27 23.52 -2.68
CA ALA A 336 21.61 24.95 -2.79
C ALA A 336 20.39 25.87 -3.03
N GLU A 337 19.18 25.33 -3.21
CA GLU A 337 17.96 26.11 -3.48
C GLU A 337 17.07 26.33 -2.23
N HIS A 338 17.63 26.24 -1.02
CA HIS A 338 16.98 26.74 0.20
C HIS A 338 17.06 28.28 0.29
N ARG A 339 16.36 28.96 -0.62
CA ARG A 339 15.73 30.26 -0.32
C ARG A 339 14.22 30.07 -0.41
N PRO A 340 13.43 30.54 0.58
CA PRO A 340 11.99 30.31 0.58
C PRO A 340 11.35 31.15 -0.54
N LYS A 341 11.06 30.50 -1.68
CA LYS A 341 10.12 31.01 -2.69
C LYS A 341 9.02 29.98 -2.86
N THR A 342 8.01 30.12 -2.03
CA THR A 342 6.81 29.28 -1.85
C THR A 342 6.05 28.90 -3.13
N SER A 343 6.29 29.56 -4.27
CA SER A 343 5.66 29.20 -5.55
C SER A 343 6.45 28.20 -6.41
N LYS A 344 7.79 28.15 -6.33
CA LYS A 344 8.62 27.23 -7.13
C LYS A 344 8.61 25.81 -6.57
N GLU A 345 8.63 25.68 -5.25
CA GLU A 345 8.69 24.39 -4.56
C GLU A 345 7.44 23.53 -4.82
N SER A 346 6.25 24.14 -4.78
CA SER A 346 4.98 23.47 -5.09
C SER A 346 4.90 23.00 -6.55
N SER A 347 5.44 23.79 -7.50
CA SER A 347 5.53 23.40 -8.91
C SER A 347 6.47 22.20 -9.12
N SER A 348 7.60 22.15 -8.40
CA SER A 348 8.57 21.06 -8.48
C SER A 348 8.02 19.74 -7.91
N HIS A 349 7.30 19.81 -6.79
CA HIS A 349 6.67 18.65 -6.17
C HIS A 349 5.55 18.08 -7.06
N ARG A 350 4.74 18.94 -7.68
CA ARG A 350 3.69 18.53 -8.62
C ARG A 350 4.29 17.86 -9.85
N LYS A 351 5.36 18.43 -10.41
CA LYS A 351 6.10 17.84 -11.53
C LYS A 351 6.66 16.46 -11.17
N ARG A 352 7.33 16.32 -10.02
CA ARG A 352 7.89 15.04 -9.56
C ARG A 352 6.80 13.98 -9.37
N ARG A 353 5.63 14.34 -8.82
CA ARG A 353 4.51 13.40 -8.66
C ARG A 353 3.91 12.97 -10.00
N ALA A 354 3.77 13.90 -10.95
CA ALA A 354 3.28 13.59 -12.29
C ALA A 354 4.25 12.63 -13.01
N GLU A 355 5.56 12.85 -12.87
CA GLU A 355 6.59 11.96 -13.37
C GLU A 355 6.49 10.57 -12.72
N THR A 356 6.41 10.47 -11.38
CA THR A 356 6.25 9.19 -10.68
C THR A 356 4.99 8.45 -11.13
N HIS A 357 3.86 9.14 -11.32
CA HIS A 357 2.62 8.54 -11.79
C HIS A 357 2.72 8.04 -13.24
N SER A 358 3.38 8.81 -14.12
CA SER A 358 3.68 8.38 -15.48
C SER A 358 4.60 7.16 -15.50
N LEU A 359 5.61 7.14 -14.63
CA LEU A 359 6.52 6.00 -14.47
C LEU A 359 5.77 4.77 -13.98
N LEU A 360 4.91 4.88 -12.96
CA LEU A 360 4.06 3.78 -12.49
C LEU A 360 3.19 3.22 -13.62
N ARG A 361 2.55 4.08 -14.42
CA ARG A 361 1.81 3.64 -15.62
C ARG A 361 2.69 2.88 -16.60
N SER A 362 3.92 3.35 -16.82
CA SER A 362 4.89 2.65 -17.66
C SER A 362 5.29 1.29 -17.07
N VAL A 363 5.44 1.18 -15.75
CA VAL A 363 5.75 -0.09 -15.07
C VAL A 363 4.63 -1.10 -15.31
N TYR A 364 3.37 -0.71 -15.05
CA TYR A 364 2.22 -1.58 -15.28
C TYR A 364 2.04 -1.92 -16.76
N ALA A 365 2.23 -0.96 -17.67
CA ALA A 365 2.17 -1.22 -19.11
C ALA A 365 3.28 -2.18 -19.57
N HIS A 366 4.49 -2.04 -19.04
CA HIS A 366 5.61 -2.94 -19.29
C HIS A 366 5.26 -4.35 -18.82
N GLN A 367 4.77 -4.47 -17.59
CA GLN A 367 4.33 -5.75 -17.01
C GLN A 367 3.29 -6.44 -17.90
N VAL A 368 2.24 -5.73 -18.32
CA VAL A 368 1.19 -6.30 -19.19
C VAL A 368 1.77 -6.78 -20.52
N ARG A 369 2.62 -5.97 -21.16
CA ARG A 369 3.27 -6.34 -22.44
C ARG A 369 4.17 -7.56 -22.28
N THR A 370 4.97 -7.62 -21.23
CA THR A 370 5.89 -8.73 -20.99
C THR A 370 5.15 -10.00 -20.60
N SER A 371 4.10 -9.90 -19.80
CA SER A 371 3.22 -11.03 -19.48
C SER A 371 2.58 -11.60 -20.74
N ALA A 372 2.02 -10.74 -21.61
CA ALA A 372 1.46 -11.19 -22.87
C ALA A 372 2.52 -11.88 -23.74
N PHE A 373 3.71 -11.27 -23.89
CA PHE A 373 4.79 -11.84 -24.68
C PHE A 373 5.26 -13.21 -24.16
N LEU A 374 5.43 -13.37 -22.84
CA LEU A 374 5.82 -14.64 -22.23
C LEU A 374 4.77 -15.73 -22.48
N VAL A 375 3.49 -15.41 -22.35
CA VAL A 375 2.39 -16.35 -22.63
C VAL A 375 2.36 -16.71 -24.11
N PHE A 376 2.41 -15.73 -25.01
CA PHE A 376 2.36 -15.98 -26.45
C PHE A 376 3.56 -16.80 -26.94
N SER A 377 4.76 -16.49 -26.46
CA SER A 377 5.98 -17.23 -26.84
C SER A 377 5.95 -18.65 -26.32
N ALA A 378 5.57 -18.84 -25.05
CA ALA A 378 5.51 -20.18 -24.45
C ALA A 378 4.39 -21.05 -25.02
N VAL A 379 3.29 -20.47 -25.49
CA VAL A 379 2.19 -21.19 -26.16
C VAL A 379 2.50 -21.48 -27.63
N SER A 380 3.27 -20.63 -28.31
CA SER A 380 3.65 -20.87 -29.72
C SER A 380 4.68 -22.00 -29.89
N ASP A 381 5.44 -22.31 -28.83
CA ASP A 381 6.48 -23.35 -28.82
C ASP A 381 6.03 -24.66 -28.13
N ALA A 382 4.82 -24.67 -27.53
CA ALA A 382 4.18 -25.85 -26.93
C ALA A 382 3.24 -26.51 -27.93
#